data_AF-A0A9E5PLN6-F1
#
_entry.id   AF-A0A9E5PLN6-F1
#
_cell.length_a   1.000
_cell.length_b   1.000
_cell.length_c   1.000
_cell.angle_alpha   90.00
_cell.angle_beta   90.00
_cell.angle_gamma   90.00
#
_symmetry.space_group_name_H-M   'P 1'
#
loop_
_entity.id
_entity.type
_entity.pdbx_description
1 polymer ?
#
loop_
_entity_poly.entity_id
_entity_poly.type
_entity_poly.pdbx_seq_one_letter_code
_entity_poly.pdbx_strand_id
1 'polypeptide(L)' 'VSAACGSGDDLIVATTTSTRDSGLLEDLMPIFERETGYDVKVIAVGSGAALRLGAEGEADVVLV' A
#
# COMPACT_ATOMS: atom_id res chain seq x y z
N VAL A 1 17.26 -12.66 12.30
CA VAL A 1 15.99 -12.18 12.89
C VAL A 1 14.89 -12.60 11.91
N SER A 2 14.36 -13.81 12.06
CA SER A 2 13.14 -14.14 12.82
C SER A 2 11.85 -13.65 12.14
N ALA A 3 11.18 -14.60 11.49
CA ALA A 3 9.74 -14.79 11.32
C ALA A 3 8.77 -13.61 11.54
N ALA A 4 8.00 -13.31 10.51
CA ALA A 4 6.59 -12.95 10.62
C ALA A 4 5.81 -13.60 9.45
N CYS A 5 5.66 -14.92 9.52
CA CYS A 5 4.49 -15.57 8.92
C CYS A 5 3.38 -15.33 9.94
N GLY A 6 2.50 -14.36 9.70
CA GLY A 6 1.68 -13.78 10.75
C GLY A 6 0.31 -13.29 10.27
N SER A 7 -0.43 -14.13 9.55
CA SER A 7 -1.91 -14.25 9.56
C SER A 7 -2.74 -12.98 9.77
N GLY A 8 -2.38 -11.91 9.06
CA GLY A 8 -2.96 -10.58 9.18
C GLY A 8 -2.00 -9.59 8.54
N ASP A 9 -1.63 -9.84 7.28
CA ASP A 9 -0.62 -9.05 6.59
C ASP A 9 -1.28 -7.75 6.10
N ASP A 10 -1.23 -6.70 6.93
CA ASP A 10 -1.57 -5.33 6.53
C ASP A 10 -0.59 -4.89 5.42
N LEU A 11 -1.05 -4.78 4.17
CA LEU A 11 -0.21 -4.34 3.06
C LEU A 11 -0.22 -2.81 2.99
N ILE A 12 0.93 -2.18 3.25
CA ILE A 12 1.07 -0.73 3.12
C ILE A 12 1.49 -0.37 1.70
N VAL A 13 0.61 0.34 1.00
CA VAL A 13 0.84 0.83 -0.36
C VAL A 13 1.01 2.35 -0.32
N ALA A 14 2.23 2.81 -0.60
CA ALA A 14 2.50 4.23 -0.81
C ALA A 14 2.22 4.57 -2.28
N THR A 15 1.28 5.48 -2.50
CA THR A 15 0.87 5.90 -3.84
C THR A 15 0.94 7.42 -3.99
N THR A 16 0.99 7.90 -5.22
CA THR A 16 0.86 9.33 -5.52
C THR A 16 -0.58 9.80 -5.38
N THR A 17 -0.76 11.05 -4.93
CA THR A 17 -2.10 11.67 -4.81
C THR A 17 -2.87 11.67 -6.12
N SER A 18 -2.20 11.77 -7.27
CA SER A 18 -2.83 11.67 -8.59
C SER A 18 -3.52 10.32 -8.85
N THR A 19 -2.94 9.23 -8.37
CA THR A 19 -3.49 7.88 -8.55
C THR A 19 -4.65 7.62 -7.59
N ARG A 20 -4.63 8.22 -6.39
CA ARG A 20 -5.77 8.22 -5.47
C ARG A 20 -6.93 9.06 -6.00
N ASP A 21 -6.67 10.27 -6.51
CA ASP A 21 -7.69 11.16 -7.08
C ASP A 21 -8.41 10.54 -8.29
N SER A 22 -7.75 9.62 -8.98
CA SER A 22 -8.33 8.90 -10.12
C SER A 22 -9.36 7.83 -9.70
N GLY A 23 -9.51 7.52 -8.41
CA GLY A 23 -10.45 6.51 -7.89
C GLY A 23 -10.02 5.05 -8.11
N LEU A 24 -8.91 4.81 -8.82
CA LEU A 24 -8.43 3.47 -9.19
C LEU A 24 -8.23 2.55 -7.98
N LEU A 25 -7.71 3.10 -6.87
CA LEU A 25 -7.45 2.34 -5.66
C LEU A 25 -8.72 2.00 -4.88
N GLU A 26 -9.77 2.83 -4.97
CA GLU A 26 -11.02 2.61 -4.25
C GLU A 26 -11.78 1.40 -4.79
N ASP A 27 -11.67 1.11 -6.09
CA ASP A 27 -12.22 -0.09 -6.70
C ASP A 27 -11.30 -1.31 -6.54
N LEU A 28 -9.97 -1.13 -6.54
CA LEU A 28 -9.01 -2.22 -6.47
C LEU A 28 -8.88 -2.82 -5.07
N MET A 29 -8.93 -1.96 -4.03
CA MET A 29 -8.84 -2.37 -2.62
C MET A 29 -9.85 -3.46 -2.25
N PRO A 30 -11.17 -3.29 -2.45
CA PRO A 30 -12.16 -4.30 -2.04
C PRO A 30 -12.06 -5.60 -2.85
N ILE A 31 -11.52 -5.56 -4.07
CA ILE A 31 -11.26 -6.77 -4.87
C ILE A 31 -10.07 -7.53 -4.28
N PHE A 32 -8.99 -6.81 -3.97
CA PHE A 32 -7.79 -7.37 -3.38
C PHE A 32 -8.06 -7.97 -1.99
N GLU A 33 -8.72 -7.21 -1.10
CA GLU A 33 -9.14 -7.68 0.22
C GLU A 33 -9.98 -8.95 0.16
N ARG A 34 -10.85 -9.07 -0.86
CA ARG A 34 -11.70 -10.26 -1.05
C ARG A 34 -10.94 -11.47 -1.59
N GLU A 35 -9.94 -11.27 -2.45
CA GLU A 35 -9.18 -12.38 -3.04
C GLU A 35 -8.06 -12.87 -2.12
N THR A 36 -7.38 -11.96 -1.42
CA THR A 36 -6.23 -12.29 -0.59
C THR A 36 -6.56 -12.36 0.90
N GLY A 37 -7.61 -11.69 1.35
CA GLY A 37 -7.97 -11.59 2.77
C GLY A 37 -7.06 -10.64 3.57
N TYR A 38 -6.29 -9.77 2.88
CA TYR A 38 -5.34 -8.83 3.48
C TYR A 38 -5.89 -7.42 3.54
N ASP A 39 -5.68 -6.71 4.66
CA ASP A 39 -6.07 -5.31 4.86
C ASP A 39 -5.09 -4.41 4.10
N VAL A 40 -5.58 -3.66 3.11
CA VAL A 40 -4.72 -2.81 2.27
C VAL A 40 -4.77 -1.38 2.76
N LYS A 41 -3.66 -0.88 3.29
CA LYS A 41 -3.51 0.51 3.75
C LYS A 41 -2.84 1.36 2.70
N VAL A 42 -3.64 2.20 2.05
CA VAL A 42 -3.16 3.12 1.02
C VAL A 42 -2.80 4.48 1.62
N ILE A 43 -1.55 4.89 1.45
CA ILE A 43 -1.06 6.20 1.86
C ILE A 43 -0.80 7.02 0.60
N ALA A 44 -1.64 8.03 0.37
CA ALA A 44 -1.44 8.97 -0.73
C ALA A 44 -0.52 10.11 -0.31
N VAL A 45 0.69 10.12 -0.85
CA VAL A 45 1.71 11.15 -0.58
C VAL A 45 2.36 11.58 -1.89
N GLY A 46 2.95 12.77 -1.90
CA GLY A 46 3.74 13.21 -3.06
C GLY A 46 4.89 12.22 -3.35
N SER A 47 5.32 12.12 -4.61
CA SER A 47 6.32 11.14 -5.07
C SER A 47 7.60 11.14 -4.24
N GLY A 48 8.04 12.31 -3.74
CA GLY A 48 9.21 12.40 -2.86
C GLY A 48 9.02 11.75 -1.48
N ALA A 49 7.80 11.81 -0.93
CA ALA A 49 7.46 11.14 0.32
C ALA A 49 7.19 9.64 0.09
N ALA A 50 6.62 9.25 -1.04
CA ALA A 50 6.42 7.84 -1.41
C ALA A 50 7.75 7.08 -1.50
N LEU A 51 8.75 7.68 -2.17
CA LEU A 51 10.09 7.12 -2.28
C LEU A 51 10.80 7.02 -0.92
N ARG A 52 10.56 8.00 -0.03
CA ARG A 52 11.13 8.00 1.31
C ARG A 52 10.51 6.91 2.19
N LEU A 53 9.20 6.74 2.18
CA LEU A 53 8.50 5.65 2.88
C LEU A 53 8.97 4.27 2.39
N GLY A 54 9.17 4.11 1.08
CA GLY A 54 9.74 2.89 0.52
C GLY A 54 11.20 2.66 0.94
N ALA A 55 12.00 3.72 1.04
CA ALA A 55 13.38 3.63 1.50
C ALA A 55 13.50 3.32 3.01
N GLU A 56 12.54 3.79 3.81
CA GLU A 56 12.46 3.51 5.25
C GLU A 56 11.88 2.10 5.54
N GLY A 57 11.33 1.43 4.52
CA GLY A 57 10.72 0.10 4.64
C GLY A 57 9.33 0.12 5.29
N GLU A 58 8.70 1.30 5.36
CA GLU A 58 7.33 1.46 5.85
C GLU A 58 6.27 1.15 4.78
N ALA A 59 6.64 1.16 3.50
CA ALA A 59 5.75 0.80 2.40
C ALA A 59 6.27 -0.44 1.68
N ASP A 60 5.42 -1.46 1.54
CA ASP A 60 5.69 -2.68 0.77
C ASP A 60 5.66 -2.41 -0.74
N VAL A 61 4.76 -1.53 -1.17
CA VAL A 61 4.58 -1.17 -2.57
C VAL A 61 4.61 0.34 -2.72
N VAL A 62 5.48 0.83 -3.60
CA VAL A 62 5.53 2.24 -4.00
C VAL A 62 5.06 2.36 -5.43
N LEU A 63 4.01 3.15 -5.65
CA LEU A 63 3.41 3.41 -6.95
C LEU A 63 3.51 4.90 -7.26
N VAL A 64 4.38 5.27 -8.21
CA VAL A 64 4.68 6.65 -8.61
C VAL A 64 4.09 7.03 -9.95
#